data_AF-A0A432QD21-F1
#
_entry.id   AF-A0A432QD21-F1
#
_cell.length_a   1.000
_cell.length_b   1.000
_cell.length_c   1.000
_cell.angle_alpha   90.00
_cell.angle_beta   90.00
_cell.angle_gamma   90.00
#
_symmetry.space_group_name_H-M   'P 1'
#
loop_
_entity.id
_entity.type
_entity.pdbx_description
1 polymer ?
#
loop_
_entity_poly.entity_id
_entity_poly.type
_entity_poly.pdbx_seq_one_letter_code
_entity_poly.pdbx_strand_id
1 'polypeptide(L)'
;MTTTPLPADKICFGLDRATDEQSLMLFLQLFSRKQLLEILVPRLDDQEIDQTVHLLTTLMRNHLKEREYHELFLGDMDHHH
;
A
#
# COMPACT_ATOMS: atom_id res chain seq x y z
N MET A 1 -13.96 -6.66 -18.50
CA MET A 1 -14.02 -6.47 -17.04
C MET A 1 -14.00 -4.98 -16.77
N THR A 2 -15.12 -4.41 -16.32
CA THR A 2 -15.24 -2.98 -16.03
C THR A 2 -14.52 -2.68 -14.72
N THR A 3 -13.42 -1.95 -14.77
CA THR A 3 -12.75 -1.46 -13.54
C THR A 3 -13.62 -0.34 -12.99
N THR A 4 -14.32 -0.59 -11.88
CA THR A 4 -15.04 0.45 -11.16
C THR A 4 -14.04 1.54 -10.74
N PRO A 5 -14.26 2.82 -11.08
CA PRO A 5 -13.36 3.89 -10.67
C PRO A 5 -13.37 4.03 -9.15
N LEU A 6 -12.18 4.07 -8.53
CA LEU A 6 -12.06 4.29 -7.09
C LEU A 6 -12.53 5.73 -6.75
N PRO A 7 -13.36 5.92 -5.71
CA PRO A 7 -13.96 7.20 -5.37
C PRO A 7 -12.97 8.08 -4.59
N ALA A 8 -12.05 8.75 -5.29
CA ALA A 8 -11.06 9.63 -4.68
C ALA A 8 -11.70 10.82 -3.93
N ASP A 9 -12.90 11.22 -4.33
CA ASP A 9 -13.74 12.24 -3.69
C ASP A 9 -14.19 11.87 -2.27
N LYS A 10 -14.04 10.61 -1.87
CA LYS A 10 -14.40 10.12 -0.54
C LYS A 10 -13.25 10.11 0.46
N ILE A 11 -12.04 10.48 0.05
CA ILE A 11 -10.89 10.55 0.96
C ILE A 11 -11.06 11.76 1.90
N CYS A 12 -11.11 11.48 3.19
CA CYS A 12 -11.22 12.49 4.25
C CYS A 12 -10.43 12.04 5.48
N PHE A 13 -9.48 12.86 5.94
CA PHE A 13 -8.67 12.58 7.12
C PHE A 13 -9.00 13.54 8.27
N GLY A 14 -8.89 13.07 9.51
CA GLY A 14 -8.97 13.87 10.73
C GLY A 14 -10.37 14.01 11.33
N LEU A 15 -11.38 13.29 10.82
CA LEU A 15 -12.73 13.28 11.39
C LEU A 15 -12.87 12.24 12.51
N ASP A 16 -12.58 10.98 12.19
CA ASP A 16 -12.62 9.87 13.12
C ASP A 16 -11.75 8.71 12.60
N ARG A 17 -11.43 7.77 13.50
CA ARG A 17 -10.54 6.65 13.22
C ARG A 17 -11.04 5.75 12.09
N ALA A 18 -12.33 5.46 12.04
CA ALA A 18 -12.88 4.55 11.02
C ALA A 18 -12.83 5.20 9.63
N THR A 19 -13.13 6.50 9.56
CA THR A 19 -13.02 7.29 8.33
C THR A 19 -11.56 7.42 7.87
N ASP A 20 -10.63 7.61 8.80
CA ASP A 20 -9.19 7.66 8.48
C ASP A 20 -8.68 6.33 7.91
N GLU A 21 -9.11 5.19 8.49
CA GLU A 21 -8.73 3.86 8.00
C GLU A 21 -9.25 3.60 6.58
N GLN A 22 -10.52 3.95 6.31
CA GLN A 22 -11.11 3.83 4.98
C GLN A 22 -10.40 4.73 3.96
N SER A 23 -10.09 5.96 4.35
CA SER A 23 -9.39 6.93 3.52
C SER A 23 -7.96 6.49 3.22
N LEU A 24 -7.25 5.94 4.21
CA LEU A 24 -5.90 5.40 4.01
C LEU A 24 -5.91 4.20 3.04
N MET A 25 -6.90 3.32 3.17
CA MET A 25 -7.06 2.19 2.23
C MET A 25 -7.28 2.67 0.80
N LEU A 26 -8.18 3.63 0.58
CA LEU A 26 -8.41 4.22 -0.74
C LEU A 26 -7.16 4.94 -1.27
N PHE A 27 -6.47 5.69 -0.41
CA PHE A 27 -5.25 6.39 -0.77
C PHE A 27 -4.16 5.43 -1.27
N LEU A 28 -3.92 4.32 -0.56
CA LEU A 28 -2.95 3.29 -0.97
C LEU A 28 -3.35 2.59 -2.28
N GLN A 29 -4.65 2.35 -2.50
CA GLN A 29 -5.14 1.82 -3.77
C GLN A 29 -4.95 2.80 -4.94
N LEU A 30 -5.13 4.10 -4.71
CA LEU A 30 -4.82 5.13 -5.71
C LEU A 30 -3.32 5.22 -5.98
N PHE A 31 -2.50 5.17 -4.93
CA PHE A 31 -1.05 5.23 -5.00
C PHE A 31 -0.45 4.05 -5.80
N SER A 32 -0.99 2.86 -5.60
CA SER A 32 -0.55 1.63 -6.28
C SER A 32 -1.02 1.47 -7.74
N ARG A 33 -1.74 2.46 -8.29
CA ARG A 33 -2.17 2.41 -9.69
C ARG A 33 -0.95 2.39 -10.61
N LYS A 34 -0.92 1.41 -11.52
CA LYS A 34 0.15 1.23 -12.52
C LYS A 34 0.56 2.54 -13.22
N GLN A 35 -0.42 3.30 -13.75
CA GLN A 35 -0.16 4.55 -14.47
C GLN A 35 0.50 5.63 -13.60
N LEU A 36 0.18 5.68 -12.31
CA LEU A 36 0.81 6.61 -11.38
C LEU A 36 2.24 6.18 -11.08
N LEU A 37 2.45 4.89 -10.78
CA LEU A 37 3.77 4.33 -10.46
C LEU A 37 4.74 4.44 -11.64
N GLU A 38 4.27 4.23 -12.88
CA GLU A 38 5.06 4.39 -14.10
C GLU A 38 5.60 5.83 -14.28
N ILE A 39 4.94 6.83 -13.70
CA ILE A 39 5.36 8.24 -13.76
C ILE A 39 6.13 8.66 -12.51
N LEU A 40 5.68 8.23 -11.33
CA LEU A 40 6.21 8.66 -10.05
C LEU A 40 7.54 8.00 -9.73
N VAL A 41 7.65 6.67 -9.86
CA VAL A 41 8.83 5.91 -9.43
C VAL A 41 10.12 6.38 -10.14
N PRO A 42 10.14 6.66 -11.46
CA PRO A 42 11.36 7.16 -12.13
C PRO A 42 11.79 8.58 -11.69
N ARG A 43 10.95 9.31 -10.95
CA ARG A 43 11.24 10.67 -10.47
C ARG A 43 11.76 10.70 -9.05
N LEU A 44 11.63 9.60 -8.31
CA LEU A 44 12.15 9.50 -6.96
C LEU A 44 13.67 9.39 -7.01
N ASP A 45 14.34 10.10 -6.10
CA ASP A 45 15.76 9.86 -5.86
C ASP A 45 15.99 8.60 -5.01
N ASP A 46 17.25 8.17 -4.91
CA ASP A 46 17.62 6.95 -4.16
C ASP A 46 17.17 7.04 -2.68
N GLN A 47 17.23 8.22 -2.07
CA GLN A 47 16.84 8.42 -0.67
C GLN A 47 15.32 8.29 -0.50
N GLU A 48 14.54 8.86 -1.43
CA GLU A 48 13.07 8.76 -1.41
C GLU A 48 12.61 7.31 -1.62
N ILE A 49 13.31 6.54 -2.46
CA ILE A 49 13.05 5.11 -2.66
C ILE A 49 13.31 4.36 -1.35
N ASP A 50 14.48 4.54 -0.74
CA ASP A 50 14.86 3.86 0.50
C ASP A 50 13.91 4.18 1.66
N GLN A 51 13.52 5.46 1.81
CA GLN A 51 12.58 5.89 2.83
C GLN A 51 11.20 5.26 2.64
N THR A 52 10.73 5.17 1.39
CA THR A 52 9.43 4.57 1.06
C THR A 52 9.44 3.08 1.38
N VAL A 53 10.46 2.35 0.95
CA VAL A 53 10.61 0.92 1.22
C VAL A 53 10.73 0.67 2.73
N HIS A 54 11.52 1.49 3.43
CA HIS A 54 11.71 1.36 4.87
C HIS A 54 10.40 1.56 5.65
N LEU A 55 9.61 2.58 5.30
CA LEU A 55 8.32 2.85 5.94
C LEU A 55 7.36 1.67 5.76
N LEU A 56 7.15 1.23 4.51
CA LEU A 56 6.21 0.14 4.22
C LEU A 56 6.64 -1.18 4.87
N THR A 57 7.94 -1.50 4.82
CA THR A 57 8.50 -2.70 5.45
C THR A 57 8.33 -2.65 6.97
N THR A 58 8.55 -1.50 7.60
CA THR A 58 8.39 -1.34 9.05
C THR A 58 6.94 -1.52 9.47
N LEU A 59 5.98 -0.97 8.71
CA LEU A 59 4.55 -1.17 8.98
C LEU A 59 4.17 -2.65 8.89
N MET A 60 4.59 -3.35 7.83
CA MET A 60 4.33 -4.78 7.69
C MET A 60 4.96 -5.59 8.82
N ARG A 61 6.23 -5.33 9.16
CA ARG A 61 6.93 -6.04 10.25
C ARG A 61 6.26 -5.84 11.61
N ASN A 62 5.71 -4.65 11.87
CA ASN A 62 5.08 -4.33 13.15
C ASN A 62 3.68 -4.94 13.30
N HIS A 63 3.00 -5.24 12.19
CA HIS A 63 1.58 -5.57 12.21
C HIS A 63 1.21 -6.92 11.58
N LEU A 64 2.06 -7.50 10.72
CA LEU A 64 1.85 -8.81 10.11
C LEU A 64 2.68 -9.87 10.84
N LYS A 65 2.09 -11.05 11.01
CA LYS A 65 2.83 -12.28 11.33
C LYS A 65 3.62 -12.72 10.11
N GLU A 66 4.66 -13.53 10.34
CA GLU A 66 5.49 -14.11 9.28
C GLU A 66 4.64 -14.75 8.17
N ARG A 67 3.72 -15.64 8.54
CA ARG A 67 2.79 -16.26 7.58
C ARG A 67 1.98 -15.25 6.76
N GLU A 68 1.46 -14.19 7.39
CA GLU A 68 0.68 -13.15 6.70
C GLU A 68 1.53 -12.35 5.72
N TYR A 69 2.80 -12.09 6.05
CA TYR A 69 3.74 -11.44 5.14
C TYR A 69 4.02 -12.31 3.90
N HIS A 70 4.31 -13.61 4.09
CA HIS A 70 4.57 -14.53 2.98
C HIS A 70 3.34 -14.68 2.08
N GLU A 71 2.17 -14.96 2.66
CA GLU A 71 0.95 -15.22 1.89
C GLU A 71 0.41 -13.95 1.21
N LEU A 72 0.37 -12.81 1.91
CA LEU A 72 -0.33 -11.60 1.42
C LEU A 72 0.57 -10.66 0.64
N PHE A 73 1.85 -10.53 1.02
CA PHE A 73 2.77 -9.58 0.38
C PHE A 73 3.67 -10.25 -0.66
N LEU A 74 4.28 -11.39 -0.32
CA LEU A 74 5.14 -12.12 -1.26
C LEU A 74 4.33 -12.99 -2.24
N GLY A 75 3.09 -13.34 -1.89
CA GLY A 75 2.27 -14.27 -2.67
C GLY A 75 2.82 -15.70 -2.64
N ASP A 76 3.64 -16.01 -1.64
CA ASP A 76 4.25 -17.32 -1.45
C ASP A 76 3.45 -18.09 -0.38
N MET A 77 2.78 -19.15 -0.80
CA MET A 77 1.96 -19.99 0.08
C MET A 77 2.71 -21.19 0.66
N ASP A 78 3.99 -21.38 0.32
CA ASP A 78 4.73 -22.61 0.62
C ASP A 78 5.80 -22.41 1.69
N HIS A 79 5.41 -22.54 2.97
CA HIS A 79 6.35 -22.84 4.05
C HIS A 79 5.93 -24.12 4.79
N HIS A 80 5.98 -25.28 4.12
CA HIS A 80 6.17 -26.60 4.74
C HIS A 80 6.61 -27.65 3.70
N HIS A 81 7.91 -27.94 3.66
CA HIS A 81 8.42 -29.31 3.50
C HIS A 81 9.03 -29.72 4.84
#